data_AF-A0A953ISR0-F1
#
_entry.id   AF-A0A953ISR0-F1
#
_cell.length_a   1.000
_cell.length_b   1.000
_cell.length_c   1.000
_cell.angle_alpha   90.00
_cell.angle_beta   90.00
_cell.angle_gamma   90.00
#
_symmetry.space_group_name_H-M   'P 1'
#
loop_
_entity.id
_entity.type
_entity.pdbx_description
1 polymer ?
#
loop_
_entity_poly.entity_id
_entity_poly.type
_entity_poly.pdbx_seq_one_letter_code
_entity_poly.pdbx_strand_id
1 'polypeptide(L)'
;MARSTGSNIPRHVGEAAEINYSGKPAADFGPLARDRIPVRSLTEGDLRALVAIDRRITGRDRASYLQRKVIEALTDSGVRVSLVAELDSVVVGFIMARVDLGEFGRVKTTAVIDTIGVDPDYRNRGVGRALVS
;
A
#
# COMPACT_ATOMS: atom_id res chain seq x y z
N MET A 1 11.80 66.74 23.47
CA MET A 1 10.57 65.94 23.29
C MET A 1 10.89 64.82 22.31
N ALA A 2 10.74 63.58 22.78
CA ALA A 2 11.37 62.38 22.21
C ALA A 2 10.65 61.85 20.95
N ARG A 3 11.46 61.39 19.99
CA ARG A 3 11.03 60.69 18.77
C ARG A 3 10.50 59.31 19.16
N SER A 4 9.27 58.99 18.77
CA SER A 4 8.69 57.66 18.91
C SER A 4 9.27 56.74 17.84
N THR A 5 9.97 55.70 18.29
CA THR A 5 10.55 54.65 17.46
C THR A 5 9.80 53.35 17.77
N GLY A 6 9.34 52.65 16.74
CA GLY A 6 9.23 51.18 16.73
C GLY A 6 7.84 50.59 16.96
N SER A 7 7.26 49.98 15.92
CA SER A 7 7.24 48.52 15.78
C SER A 7 6.68 48.17 14.40
N ASN A 8 7.56 47.72 13.50
CA ASN A 8 7.13 47.19 12.20
C ASN A 8 6.74 45.73 12.42
N ILE A 9 5.45 45.48 12.63
CA ILE A 9 4.91 44.12 12.76
C ILE A 9 4.95 43.51 11.36
N PRO A 10 5.71 42.42 11.12
CA PRO A 10 5.68 41.77 9.82
C PRO A 10 4.27 41.20 9.59
N ARG A 11 3.57 41.76 8.59
CA ARG A 11 2.32 41.18 8.09
C ARG A 11 2.65 39.84 7.47
N HIS A 12 1.97 38.79 7.92
CA HIS A 12 1.97 37.51 7.23
C HIS A 12 1.35 37.74 5.84
N VAL A 13 2.19 37.72 4.80
CA VAL A 13 1.74 37.78 3.41
C VAL A 13 1.65 36.35 2.91
N GLY A 14 0.44 35.94 2.57
CA GLY A 14 0.10 34.57 2.22
C GLY A 14 -0.78 33.96 3.31
N GLU A 15 -2.08 33.91 3.06
CA GLU A 15 -2.95 32.92 3.67
C GLU A 15 -2.30 31.56 3.37
N ALA A 16 -2.00 30.76 4.39
CA ALA A 16 -1.66 29.37 4.15
C ALA A 16 -2.92 28.75 3.55
N ALA A 17 -2.95 28.61 2.23
CA ALA A 17 -4.05 27.97 1.53
C ALA A 17 -4.24 26.60 2.17
N GLU A 18 -5.33 26.44 2.91
CA GLU A 18 -5.66 25.20 3.58
C GLU A 18 -5.72 24.12 2.50
N ILE A 19 -4.80 23.16 2.55
CA ILE A 19 -4.72 22.11 1.55
C ILE A 19 -5.96 21.24 1.74
N ASN A 20 -6.92 21.39 0.84
CA ASN A 20 -8.16 20.64 0.89
C ASN A 20 -7.91 19.19 0.46
N TYR A 21 -7.65 18.32 1.44
CA TYR A 21 -7.51 16.86 1.25
C TYR A 21 -8.85 16.12 1.08
N SER A 22 -9.98 16.83 1.09
CA SER A 22 -11.32 16.22 0.89
C SER A 22 -11.70 16.08 -0.59
N GLY A 23 -10.86 16.56 -1.52
CA GLY A 23 -10.95 16.21 -2.92
C GLY A 23 -10.61 14.74 -3.15
N LYS A 24 -11.23 14.09 -4.14
CA LYS A 24 -10.71 12.81 -4.64
C LYS A 24 -9.23 13.02 -4.96
N PRO A 25 -8.31 12.17 -4.45
CA PRO A 25 -6.90 12.28 -4.77
C PRO A 25 -6.76 12.45 -6.27
N ALA A 26 -5.94 13.41 -6.70
CA ALA A 26 -5.49 13.41 -8.08
C ALA A 26 -4.95 12.00 -8.35
N ALA A 27 -5.30 11.45 -9.50
CA ALA A 27 -4.76 10.17 -9.91
C ALA A 27 -3.26 10.43 -10.18
N ASP A 28 -2.45 10.33 -9.12
CA ASP A 28 -0.99 10.46 -9.17
C ASP A 28 -0.35 9.33 -10.00
N PHE A 29 -1.19 8.38 -10.41
CA PHE A 29 -0.94 7.41 -11.47
C PHE A 29 -1.99 7.71 -12.55
N GLY A 30 -1.56 7.95 -13.79
CA GLY A 30 -2.43 8.33 -14.91
C GLY A 30 -3.55 7.31 -15.18
N PRO A 31 -4.26 7.39 -16.32
CA PRO A 31 -5.26 6.40 -16.69
C PRO A 31 -4.56 5.08 -17.05
N LEU A 32 -3.99 4.39 -16.06
CA LEU A 32 -3.47 3.05 -16.20
C LEU A 32 -4.71 2.19 -16.42
N ALA A 33 -4.86 1.79 -17.68
CA ALA A 33 -5.66 0.65 -18.06
C ALA A 33 -5.55 -0.38 -16.95
N ARG A 34 -6.67 -0.64 -16.27
CA ARG A 34 -6.80 -1.75 -15.30
C ARG A 34 -6.05 -2.92 -15.92
N ASP A 35 -4.97 -3.36 -15.27
CA ASP A 35 -4.26 -4.53 -15.74
C ASP A 35 -5.32 -5.62 -15.98
N ARG A 36 -5.19 -6.39 -17.08
CA ARG A 36 -6.21 -7.39 -17.49
C ARG A 36 -6.52 -8.44 -16.42
N ILE A 37 -5.76 -8.43 -15.33
CA ILE A 37 -5.85 -9.35 -14.22
C ILE A 37 -6.60 -8.66 -13.09
N PRO A 38 -7.82 -9.12 -12.76
CA PRO A 38 -8.56 -8.64 -11.59
C PRO A 38 -7.72 -8.72 -10.32
N VAL A 39 -7.69 -7.63 -9.57
CA VAL A 39 -7.05 -7.53 -8.26
C VAL A 39 -8.09 -7.09 -7.25
N ARG A 40 -8.08 -7.72 -6.07
CA ARG A 40 -8.97 -7.37 -4.96
C ARG A 40 -8.24 -7.40 -3.63
N SER A 41 -8.86 -6.81 -2.62
CA SER A 41 -8.39 -6.93 -1.23
C SER A 41 -8.32 -8.40 -0.80
N LEU A 42 -7.27 -8.71 -0.05
CA LEU A 42 -7.10 -10.00 0.61
C LEU A 42 -8.18 -10.19 1.69
N THR A 43 -8.64 -11.42 1.85
CA THR A 43 -9.54 -11.88 2.91
C THR A 43 -8.90 -13.02 3.71
N GLU A 44 -9.47 -13.35 4.87
CA GLU A 44 -9.00 -14.49 5.67
C GLU A 44 -9.06 -15.82 4.90
N GLY A 45 -10.08 -15.99 4.03
CA GLY A 45 -10.26 -17.19 3.22
C GLY A 45 -9.13 -17.44 2.21
N ASP A 46 -8.35 -16.43 1.87
CA ASP A 46 -7.26 -16.53 0.90
C ASP A 46 -5.99 -17.17 1.48
N LEU A 47 -5.88 -17.30 2.81
CA LEU A 47 -4.67 -17.78 3.48
C LEU A 47 -4.17 -19.12 2.90
N ARG A 48 -5.07 -20.06 2.62
CA ARG A 48 -4.71 -21.35 2.05
C ARG A 48 -4.05 -21.21 0.67
N ALA A 49 -4.56 -20.31 -0.17
CA ALA A 49 -4.01 -20.06 -1.50
C ALA A 49 -2.62 -19.39 -1.40
N LEU A 50 -2.46 -18.41 -0.51
CA LEU A 50 -1.17 -17.77 -0.25
C LEU A 50 -0.10 -18.80 0.16
N VAL A 51 -0.42 -19.69 1.10
CA VAL A 51 0.50 -20.73 1.58
C VAL A 51 0.88 -21.69 0.45
N ALA A 52 -0.08 -22.10 -0.37
CA ALA A 52 0.18 -22.98 -1.50
C ALA A 52 1.14 -22.32 -2.51
N ILE A 53 0.88 -21.07 -2.89
CA ILE A 53 1.72 -20.30 -3.81
C ILE A 53 3.12 -20.10 -3.22
N ASP A 54 3.22 -19.62 -1.98
CA ASP A 54 4.51 -19.35 -1.34
C ASP A 54 5.37 -20.61 -1.20
N ARG A 55 4.76 -21.75 -0.90
CA ARG A 55 5.45 -23.04 -0.86
C ARG A 55 5.97 -23.45 -2.22
N ARG A 56 5.19 -23.24 -3.31
CA ARG A 56 5.65 -23.50 -4.68
C ARG A 56 6.81 -22.60 -5.10
N ILE A 57 6.90 -21.38 -4.55
CA ILE A 57 7.98 -20.43 -4.84
C ILE A 57 9.23 -20.72 -4.01
N THR A 58 9.07 -20.93 -2.71
CA THR A 58 10.18 -20.99 -1.74
C THR A 58 10.66 -22.41 -1.41
N GLY A 59 9.83 -23.42 -1.68
CA GLY A 59 10.07 -24.81 -1.28
C GLY A 59 9.95 -25.06 0.23
N ARG A 60 9.51 -24.07 1.02
CA ARG A 60 9.46 -24.14 2.49
C ARG A 60 8.03 -24.13 3.00
N ASP A 61 7.82 -24.71 4.18
CA ASP A 61 6.58 -24.49 4.92
C ASP A 61 6.66 -23.18 5.70
N ARG A 62 5.91 -22.17 5.24
CA ARG A 62 5.83 -20.84 5.83
C ARG A 62 4.41 -20.50 6.30
N ALA A 63 3.58 -21.52 6.54
CA ALA A 63 2.17 -21.33 6.90
C ALA A 63 1.98 -20.42 8.12
N SER A 64 2.71 -20.66 9.21
CA SER A 64 2.58 -19.86 10.44
C SER A 64 3.03 -18.41 10.25
N TYR A 65 4.02 -18.17 9.39
CA TYR A 65 4.45 -16.82 9.04
C TYR A 65 3.36 -16.07 8.26
N LEU A 66 2.79 -16.71 7.24
CA LEU A 66 1.75 -16.11 6.41
C LEU A 66 0.44 -15.91 7.18
N GLN A 67 0.06 -16.86 8.05
CA GLN A 67 -1.11 -16.72 8.92
C GLN A 67 -0.99 -15.47 9.80
N ARG A 68 0.18 -15.28 10.44
CA ARG A 68 0.43 -14.08 11.24
C ARG A 68 0.32 -12.81 10.41
N LYS A 69 0.89 -12.79 9.20
CA LYS A 69 0.81 -11.65 8.29
C LYS A 69 -0.61 -11.35 7.80
N VAL A 70 -1.43 -12.37 7.56
CA VAL A 70 -2.85 -12.19 7.20
C VAL A 70 -3.62 -11.60 8.38
N ILE A 71 -3.45 -12.12 9.59
CA ILE A 71 -4.08 -11.55 10.79
C ILE A 71 -3.68 -10.09 10.96
N GLU A 72 -2.37 -9.81 10.93
CA GLU A 72 -1.82 -8.46 10.95
C GLU A 72 -2.48 -7.56 9.90
N ALA A 73 -2.62 -8.02 8.65
CA ALA A 73 -3.24 -7.25 7.58
C ALA A 73 -4.73 -6.97 7.78
N LEU A 74 -5.46 -7.85 8.47
CA LEU A 74 -6.91 -7.73 8.66
C LEU A 74 -7.32 -6.99 9.93
N THR A 75 -6.46 -6.97 10.95
CA THR A 75 -6.82 -6.44 12.29
C THR A 75 -6.17 -5.10 12.64
N ASP A 76 -5.11 -4.70 11.94
CA ASP A 76 -4.34 -3.51 12.31
C ASP A 76 -4.89 -2.23 11.68
N SER A 77 -4.86 -1.16 12.46
CA SER A 77 -5.38 0.17 12.12
C SER A 77 -4.45 1.00 11.21
N GLY A 78 -3.21 0.54 11.00
CA GLY A 78 -2.28 1.16 10.05
C GLY A 78 -2.71 0.97 8.59
N VAL A 79 -2.22 1.83 7.69
CA VAL A 79 -2.47 1.70 6.24
C VAL A 79 -1.70 0.48 5.71
N ARG A 80 -2.38 -0.66 5.60
CA ARG A 80 -1.85 -1.89 5.00
C ARG A 80 -2.53 -2.16 3.66
N VAL A 81 -1.71 -2.56 2.69
CA VAL A 81 -2.15 -2.94 1.35
C VAL A 81 -1.85 -4.42 1.20
N SER A 82 -2.88 -5.24 1.39
CA SER A 82 -2.83 -6.67 1.12
C SER A 82 -3.82 -7.01 0.01
N LEU A 83 -3.29 -7.46 -1.13
CA LEU A 83 -4.06 -7.71 -2.34
C LEU A 83 -3.82 -9.13 -2.85
N VAL A 84 -4.81 -9.66 -3.56
CA VAL A 84 -4.71 -10.88 -4.34
C VAL A 84 -5.08 -10.60 -5.79
N ALA A 85 -4.39 -11.30 -6.71
CA ALA A 85 -4.69 -11.30 -8.13
C ALA A 85 -5.43 -12.59 -8.47
N GLU A 86 -6.51 -12.47 -9.24
CA GLU A 86 -7.39 -13.58 -9.59
C GLU A 86 -7.46 -13.80 -11.09
N LEU A 87 -7.43 -15.07 -11.50
CA LEU A 87 -7.74 -15.51 -12.85
C LEU A 87 -8.66 -16.73 -12.75
N ASP A 88 -9.75 -16.75 -13.52
CA ASP A 88 -10.74 -17.82 -13.50
C ASP A 88 -11.24 -18.17 -12.09
N SER A 89 -11.44 -17.14 -11.25
CA SER A 89 -11.84 -17.25 -9.83
C SER A 89 -10.84 -17.99 -8.93
N VAL A 90 -9.60 -18.15 -9.38
CA VAL A 90 -8.49 -18.71 -8.61
C VAL A 90 -7.51 -17.60 -8.26
N VAL A 91 -7.09 -17.54 -6.99
CA VAL A 91 -5.99 -16.68 -6.56
C VAL A 91 -4.69 -17.21 -7.17
N VAL A 92 -4.05 -16.40 -8.01
CA VAL A 92 -2.81 -16.74 -8.75
C VAL A 92 -1.62 -15.90 -8.33
N GLY A 93 -1.83 -14.90 -7.49
CA GLY A 93 -0.77 -14.10 -6.91
C GLY A 93 -1.26 -13.26 -5.74
N PHE A 94 -0.32 -12.77 -4.95
CA PHE A 94 -0.61 -11.94 -3.79
C PHE A 94 0.54 -10.96 -3.52
N ILE A 95 0.22 -9.87 -2.84
CA ILE A 95 1.17 -8.94 -2.25
C ILE A 95 0.68 -8.54 -0.87
N MET A 96 1.59 -8.48 0.09
CA MET A 96 1.35 -7.89 1.40
C MET A 96 2.37 -6.78 1.62
N ALA A 97 1.87 -5.58 1.82
CA ALA A 97 2.66 -4.38 2.05
C ALA A 97 2.05 -3.56 3.19
N ARG A 98 2.90 -2.79 3.86
CA ARG A 98 2.51 -1.82 4.89
C ARG A 98 3.08 -0.47 4.55
N VAL A 99 2.36 0.58 4.92
CA VAL A 99 2.84 1.95 4.80
C VAL A 99 3.24 2.42 6.19
N ASP A 100 4.53 2.68 6.36
CA ASP A 100 5.09 3.30 7.55
C ASP A 100 5.04 4.82 7.34
N LEU A 101 4.32 5.55 8.20
CA LEU A 101 4.12 7.01 8.08
C LEU A 101 5.26 7.84 8.67
N GLY A 102 6.37 7.20 9.04
CA GLY A 102 7.49 7.80 9.75
C GLY A 102 7.23 8.00 11.25
N GLU A 103 8.29 8.32 11.99
CA GLU A 103 8.23 8.61 13.43
C GLU A 103 8.84 10.00 13.70
N PHE A 104 8.50 10.60 14.85
CA PHE A 104 9.07 11.86 15.36
C PHE A 104 8.84 13.10 14.48
N GLY A 105 7.59 13.33 14.06
CA GLY A 105 7.20 14.59 13.39
C GLY A 105 7.73 14.77 11.97
N ARG A 106 8.36 13.73 11.39
CA ARG A 106 8.75 13.69 9.99
C ARG A 106 7.81 12.77 9.25
N VAL A 107 6.91 13.34 8.45
CA VAL A 107 6.03 12.56 7.57
C VAL A 107 6.87 12.05 6.41
N LYS A 108 7.41 10.85 6.53
CA LYS A 108 8.05 10.13 5.43
C LYS A 108 7.28 8.84 5.19
N THR A 109 6.30 8.92 4.31
CA THR A 109 5.53 7.77 3.84
C THR A 109 6.45 6.78 3.14
N THR A 110 6.74 5.66 3.77
CA THR A 110 7.55 4.57 3.20
C THR A 110 6.69 3.32 3.11
N ALA A 111 6.47 2.83 1.90
CA ALA A 111 5.83 1.53 1.71
C ALA A 111 6.88 0.41 1.79
N VAL A 112 6.64 -0.57 2.64
CA VAL A 112 7.46 -1.78 2.78
C VAL A 112 6.65 -2.96 2.30
N ILE A 113 7.18 -3.69 1.31
CA ILE A 113 6.61 -4.97 0.88
C ILE A 113 7.16 -6.05 1.80
N ASP A 114 6.28 -6.70 2.56
CA ASP A 114 6.64 -7.85 3.39
C ASP A 114 6.89 -9.09 2.53
N THR A 115 5.98 -9.33 1.58
CA THR A 115 6.06 -10.48 0.68
C THR A 115 5.18 -10.26 -0.55
N ILE A 116 5.65 -10.78 -1.68
CA ILE A 116 4.93 -10.84 -2.94
C ILE A 116 5.17 -12.23 -3.55
N GLY A 117 4.12 -12.81 -4.11
CA GLY A 117 4.18 -14.14 -4.72
C GLY A 117 3.29 -14.23 -5.94
N VAL A 118 3.79 -14.88 -6.99
CA VAL A 118 3.02 -15.24 -8.19
C VAL A 118 3.19 -16.73 -8.40
N ASP A 119 2.07 -17.44 -8.56
CA ASP A 119 2.06 -18.86 -8.85
C ASP A 119 2.96 -19.14 -10.08
N PRO A 120 3.89 -20.11 -10.02
CA PRO A 120 4.79 -20.42 -11.12
C PRO A 120 4.14 -20.62 -12.49
N ASP A 121 2.93 -21.20 -12.54
CA ASP A 121 2.22 -21.50 -13.79
C ASP A 121 1.64 -20.23 -14.44
N TYR A 122 1.54 -19.15 -13.68
CA TYR A 122 0.96 -17.86 -14.07
C TYR A 122 2.01 -16.74 -14.20
N ARG A 123 3.30 -17.08 -14.13
CA ARG A 123 4.41 -16.14 -14.37
C ARG A 123 4.41 -15.64 -15.82
N ASN A 124 5.03 -14.47 -16.03
CA ASN A 124 5.12 -13.80 -17.33
C ASN A 124 3.77 -13.47 -18.00
N ARG A 125 2.67 -13.47 -17.23
CA ARG A 125 1.32 -13.07 -17.69
C ARG A 125 0.89 -11.69 -17.21
N GLY A 126 1.76 -10.96 -16.50
CA GLY A 126 1.46 -9.63 -15.94
C GLY A 126 0.93 -9.63 -14.50
N VAL A 127 0.79 -10.80 -13.84
CA VAL A 127 0.25 -10.89 -12.47
C VAL A 127 1.01 -10.01 -11.47
N GLY A 128 2.35 -10.10 -11.47
CA GLY A 128 3.18 -9.30 -10.56
C GLY A 128 3.09 -7.79 -10.82
N ARG A 129 2.85 -7.40 -12.08
CA ARG A 129 2.65 -6.00 -12.46
C ARG A 129 1.31 -5.50 -11.93
N ALA A 130 0.25 -6.28 -12.10
CA ALA A 130 -1.08 -5.96 -11.58
C ALA A 130 -1.11 -5.79 -10.06
N LEU A 131 -0.25 -6.49 -9.33
CA LEU A 131 -0.15 -6.38 -7.87
C LEU A 131 0.59 -5.13 -7.39
N VAL A 132 1.40 -4.48 -8.23
CA VAL A 132 2.27 -3.35 -7.85
C VAL A 132 1.87 -2.03 -8.52
N SER A 133 1.15 -2.10 -9.64
CA SER A 133 0.69 -0.96 -10.43
C SER A 133 -0.48 -0.21 -9.79
#